data_AF-A0A450S2U2-F1
#
_entry.id   AF-A0A450S2U2-F1
#
_cell.length_a   1.000
_cell.length_b   1.000
_cell.length_c   1.000
_cell.angle_alpha   90.00
_cell.angle_beta   90.00
_cell.angle_gamma   90.00
#
_symmetry.space_group_name_H-M   'P 1'
#
loop_
_entity.id
_entity.type
_entity.pdbx_description
1 polymer ?
#
loop_
_entity_poly.entity_id
_entity_poly.type
_entity_poly.pdbx_seq_one_letter_code
_entity_poly.pdbx_strand_id
1 'polypeptide(L)' 'MPTISIFYGILIRMFFHDTDKHHVPHIHAEYQGQVAVYAIKDGAVLATGGQNPLPIRGLDQ' A
#
# COMPACT_ATOMS: atom_id res chain seq x y z
N MET A 1 -5.95 7.84 -2.42
CA MET A 1 -5.22 7.12 -3.49
C MET A 1 -6.25 6.68 -4.54
N PRO A 2 -6.22 7.16 -5.79
CA PRO A 2 -7.13 6.70 -6.83
C PRO A 2 -6.99 5.19 -7.07
N THR A 3 -8.11 4.53 -7.33
CA THR A 3 -8.14 3.12 -7.76
C THR A 3 -7.79 3.05 -9.24
N ILE A 4 -6.72 2.32 -9.54
CA ILE A 4 -6.19 2.18 -10.90
C ILE A 4 -6.53 0.82 -11.53
N SER A 5 -6.93 -0.17 -10.72
CA SER A 5 -7.38 -1.49 -11.19
C SER A 5 -8.22 -2.20 -10.12
N ILE A 6 -9.11 -3.09 -10.56
CA ILE A 6 -9.95 -3.94 -9.70
C ILE A 6 -10.04 -5.33 -10.33
N PHE A 7 -9.72 -6.37 -9.56
CA PHE A 7 -9.87 -7.77 -9.97
C PHE A 7 -10.08 -8.69 -8.77
N TYR A 8 -10.92 -9.72 -8.89
CA TYR A 8 -11.21 -10.68 -7.81
C TYR A 8 -11.61 -10.03 -6.45
N GLY A 9 -12.18 -8.83 -6.48
CA GLY A 9 -12.49 -8.06 -5.27
C GLY A 9 -11.29 -7.36 -4.60
N ILE A 10 -10.12 -7.39 -5.24
CA ILE A 10 -8.91 -6.68 -4.83
C ILE A 10 -8.92 -5.30 -5.48
N LEU A 11 -8.77 -4.25 -4.68
CA LEU A 11 -8.63 -2.88 -5.17
C LEU A 11 -7.14 -2.53 -5.22
N ILE A 12 -6.64 -2.13 -6.40
CA ILE A 12 -5.28 -1.65 -6.56
C ILE A 12 -5.30 -0.13 -6.67
N ARG A 13 -4.58 0.55 -5.78
CA ARG A 13 -4.50 2.00 -5.70
C ARG A 13 -3.07 2.49 -5.72
N MET A 14 -2.86 3.67 -6.28
CA MET A 14 -1.56 4.34 -6.32
C MET A 14 -1.79 5.84 -6.18
N PHE A 15 -0.92 6.55 -5.45
CA PHE A 15 -0.97 8.01 -5.38
C PHE A 15 0.37 8.58 -5.85
N PHE A 16 0.31 9.51 -6.80
CA PHE A 16 1.50 10.06 -7.45
C PHE A 16 2.38 10.90 -6.50
N HIS A 17 1.80 11.43 -5.42
CA HIS A 17 2.48 12.25 -4.39
C HIS A 17 2.55 11.56 -3.02
N ASP A 18 2.72 10.24 -2.97
CA ASP A 18 3.01 9.55 -1.69
C ASP A 18 4.51 9.67 -1.38
N THR A 19 4.94 10.90 -1.10
CA THR A 19 6.36 11.27 -0.91
C THR A 19 6.87 11.08 0.51
N ASP A 20 6.01 10.74 1.48
CA ASP A 20 6.32 10.98 2.89
C ASP A 20 6.79 9.73 3.67
N LYS A 21 6.66 8.50 3.15
CA LYS A 21 6.92 7.28 3.96
C LYS A 21 7.70 6.16 3.31
N HIS A 22 7.46 5.88 2.04
CA HIS A 22 8.23 4.90 1.28
C HIS A 22 8.82 5.65 0.09
N HIS A 23 10.07 6.09 0.16
CA HIS A 23 10.78 6.81 -0.92
C HIS A 23 11.03 5.94 -2.18
N VAL A 24 10.14 4.97 -2.44
CA VAL A 24 10.17 4.02 -3.55
C VAL A 24 8.77 3.95 -4.18
N PRO A 25 8.66 3.85 -5.52
CA PRO A 25 7.39 3.65 -6.19
C PRO A 25 6.68 2.38 -5.68
N HIS A 26 5.44 2.50 -5.24
CA HIS A 26 4.69 1.40 -4.63
C HIS A 26 3.19 1.45 -4.97
N ILE A 27 2.51 0.32 -4.80
CA ILE A 27 1.06 0.18 -4.92
C ILE A 27 0.45 -0.30 -3.61
N HIS A 28 -0.83 0.02 -3.40
CA HIS A 28 -1.63 -0.46 -2.28
C HIS A 28 -2.66 -1.45 -2.82
N ALA A 29 -2.62 -2.70 -2.34
CA ALA A 29 -3.62 -3.72 -2.62
C ALA A 29 -4.54 -3.87 -1.42
N GLU A 30 -5.85 -3.71 -1.63
CA GLU A 30 -6.85 -3.88 -0.57
C GLU A 30 -7.81 -5.04 -0.86
N TYR A 31 -8.07 -5.85 0.15
CA TYR A 31 -9.05 -6.94 0.09
C TYR A 31 -9.68 -7.19 1.46
N GLN A 32 -11.02 -7.17 1.55
CA GLN A 32 -11.77 -7.39 2.80
C GLN A 32 -11.26 -6.56 3.99
N GLY A 33 -10.85 -5.32 3.71
CA GLY A 33 -10.34 -4.41 4.74
C GLY A 33 -8.91 -4.72 5.21
N GLN A 34 -8.20 -5.63 4.54
CA GLN A 34 -6.76 -5.80 4.66
C GLN A 34 -6.06 -4.97 3.58
N VAL A 35 -4.88 -4.47 3.89
CA VAL A 35 -4.02 -3.68 3.02
C VAL A 35 -2.63 -4.29 2.98
N ALA A 36 -2.06 -4.41 1.78
CA ALA A 36 -0.65 -4.71 1.58
C ALA A 36 -0.03 -3.70 0.61
N VAL A 37 1.19 -3.27 0.92
CA VAL A 37 1.95 -2.29 0.13
C VAL A 37 3.10 -3.02 -0.55
N TYR A 38 3.22 -2.89 -1.86
CA TYR A 38 4.24 -3.56 -2.66
C TYR A 38 5.09 -2.56 -3.44
N ALA A 39 6.41 -2.76 -3.44
CA ALA A 39 7.31 -2.02 -4.31
C ALA A 39 7.06 -2.39 -5.78
N ILE A 40 6.99 -1.40 -6.66
CA ILE A 40 6.78 -1.63 -8.09
C ILE A 40 8.00 -2.31 -8.74
N LYS A 41 9.21 -2.03 -8.23
CA LYS A 41 10.46 -2.48 -8.86
C LYS A 41 10.62 -4.01 -8.83
N ASP A 42 10.31 -4.63 -7.70
CA ASP A 42 10.62 -6.04 -7.42
C ASP A 42 9.47 -6.80 -6.75
N GLY A 43 8.35 -6.13 -6.47
CA GLY A 43 7.22 -6.74 -5.77
C GLY A 43 7.47 -6.99 -4.29
N ALA A 44 8.55 -6.44 -3.70
CA ALA A 44 8.81 -6.60 -2.27
C ALA A 44 7.67 -6.03 -1.43
N VAL A 45 7.29 -6.74 -0.37
CA VAL A 45 6.29 -6.28 0.60
C VAL A 45 6.92 -5.20 1.47
N LEU A 46 6.33 -4.01 1.45
CA LEU A 46 6.78 -2.86 2.23
C LEU A 46 6.00 -2.71 3.55
N ALA A 47 4.72 -3.09 3.56
CA ALA A 47 3.86 -3.06 4.73
C ALA A 47 2.62 -3.95 4.57
N THR A 48 2.05 -4.39 5.69
CA THR A 48 0.76 -5.10 5.76
C THR A 48 -0.06 -4.60 6.95
N GLY A 49 -1.39 -4.49 6.84
CA GLY A 49 -2.26 -4.05 7.94
C GLY A 49 -3.76 -4.27 7.69
N GLY A 50 -4.56 -4.25 8.76
CA GLY A 50 -6.02 -4.46 8.72
C GLY A 50 -6.86 -3.17 8.62
N GLN A 51 -8.14 -3.24 9.01
CA GLN A 51 -9.18 -2.21 8.77
C GLN A 51 -8.95 -0.84 9.42
N ASN A 52 -7.94 -0.70 10.26
CA ASN A 52 -7.33 0.59 10.54
C ASN A 52 -5.95 0.57 9.89
N PRO A 53 -5.63 1.50 8.97
CA PRO A 53 -4.22 1.74 8.69
C PRO A 53 -3.61 2.06 10.05
N LEU A 54 -2.73 1.19 10.54
CA LEU A 54 -1.90 1.55 11.67
C LEU A 54 -1.32 2.92 11.30
N PRO A 55 -1.38 3.95 12.16
CA PRO A 55 -0.48 5.08 11.95
C PRO A 55 0.88 4.43 11.80
N ILE A 56 1.49 4.56 10.62
CA ILE A 56 2.79 3.96 10.32
C ILE A 56 3.78 4.68 11.22
N ARG A 57 3.83 4.24 12.48
CA ARG A 57 4.55 4.72 13.63
C ARG A 57 4.94 3.45 14.36
N GLY A 58 6.01 2.87 13.84
CA GLY A 58 6.59 1.61 14.28
C GLY A 58 7.83 1.22 13.49
N LEU A 59 8.48 2.20 12.85
CA LEU A 59 9.80 2.07 12.22
C LEU A 59 10.68 3.28 12.59
N ASP A 60 10.44 3.84 13.78
CA ASP A 60 11.48 4.47 14.59
C ASP A 60 12.36 3.37 15.23
N GLN A 61 13.02 2.59 14.37
CA GLN A 61 14.30 1.90 14.61
C GLN A 61 15.07 1.86 13.30
#